data_AF-A0A1G8UQZ2-F1
#
_entry.id   AF-A0A1G8UQZ2-F1
#
_cell.length_a   1.000
_cell.length_b   1.000
_cell.length_c   1.000
_cell.angle_alpha   90.00
_cell.angle_beta   90.00
_cell.angle_gamma   90.00
#
_symmetry.space_group_name_H-M   'P 1'
#
loop_
_entity.id
_entity.type
_entity.pdbx_description
1 polymer ?
#
loop_
_entity_poly.entity_id
_entity_poly.type
_entity_poly.pdbx_seq_one_letter_code
_entity_poly.pdbx_strand_id
1 'polypeptide(L)' 'MCAGAVSTSMLDQLAATCENERCNRPLTEEECMLVYQTEYGQRRAYECHCGTVTVTVGRRE' A
#
# COMPACT_ATOMS: atom_id res chain seq x y z
N MET A 1 21.78 23.62 11.15
CA MET A 1 22.12 22.27 10.64
C MET A 1 21.04 21.32 11.16
N CYS A 2 19.84 21.42 10.59
CA CYS A 2 19.25 20.45 9.66
C CYS A 2 18.75 19.17 10.34
N ALA A 3 17.73 19.29 11.20
CA ALA A 3 16.81 18.19 11.43
C ALA A 3 15.78 18.24 10.29
N GLY A 4 16.11 17.58 9.18
CA GLY A 4 15.20 17.46 8.04
C GLY A 4 13.98 16.65 8.48
N ALA A 5 12.83 17.31 8.57
CA ALA A 5 11.56 16.63 8.62
C ALA A 5 11.45 15.74 7.37
N VAL A 6 11.44 14.42 7.54
CA VAL A 6 11.13 13.51 6.44
C VAL A 6 9.63 13.63 6.20
N SER A 7 9.28 14.48 5.23
CA SER A 7 7.91 14.74 4.81
C SER A 7 7.26 13.46 4.27
N THR A 8 6.18 13.05 4.93
CA THR A 8 5.20 12.02 4.57
C THR A 8 4.44 12.35 3.26
N SER A 9 5.10 12.56 2.11
CA SER A 9 4.41 13.21 0.98
C SER A 9 4.75 12.83 -0.47
N MET A 10 5.28 11.65 -0.84
CA MET A 10 5.43 11.35 -2.30
C MET A 10 5.26 9.90 -2.81
N LEU A 11 4.77 8.97 -2.00
CA LEU A 11 4.11 7.74 -2.50
C LEU A 11 2.80 7.51 -1.73
N ASP A 12 2.17 8.61 -1.35
CA ASP A 12 0.89 8.63 -0.66
C ASP A 12 -0.17 8.08 -1.62
N GLN A 13 -0.69 6.90 -1.29
CA GLN A 13 -1.74 6.18 -2.00
C GLN A 13 -1.29 5.57 -3.35
N LEU A 14 -0.52 4.49 -3.29
CA LEU A 14 -0.60 3.47 -4.35
C LEU A 14 -2.07 3.01 -4.39
N ALA A 15 -2.86 3.61 -5.27
CA ALA A 15 -4.22 3.19 -5.56
C ALA A 15 -4.15 1.73 -5.99
N ALA A 16 -4.48 0.83 -5.07
CA ALA A 16 -4.51 -0.60 -5.33
C ALA A 16 -5.90 -0.94 -5.84
N THR A 17 -5.99 -1.83 -6.81
CA THR A 17 -7.25 -2.46 -7.20
C THR A 17 -7.23 -3.92 -6.79
N CYS A 18 -8.40 -4.46 -6.48
CA CYS A 18 -8.53 -5.89 -6.23
C CYS A 18 -8.08 -6.67 -7.48
N GLU A 19 -7.13 -7.59 -7.33
CA GLU A 19 -6.58 -8.36 -8.47
C GLU A 19 -7.53 -9.45 -8.99
N ASN A 20 -8.69 -9.61 -8.36
CA ASN A 20 -9.74 -10.48 -8.87
C ASN A 20 -10.37 -9.85 -10.12
N GLU A 21 -10.22 -10.52 -11.27
CA GLU A 21 -10.71 -10.08 -12.58
C GLU A 21 -12.22 -9.79 -12.62
N ARG A 22 -13.01 -10.38 -11.71
CA ARG A 22 -14.46 -10.15 -11.61
C ARG A 22 -14.83 -9.03 -10.64
N CYS A 23 -13.89 -8.52 -9.86
CA CYS A 23 -14.12 -7.48 -8.86
C CYS A 23 -13.48 -6.16 -9.29
N ASN A 24 -12.14 -6.12 -9.44
CA ASN A 24 -11.37 -4.95 -9.86
C ASN A 24 -11.69 -3.62 -9.14
N ARG A 25 -12.36 -3.65 -7.97
CA ARG A 25 -12.69 -2.43 -7.23
C ARG A 25 -11.42 -1.76 -6.69
N PRO A 26 -11.44 -0.43 -6.51
CA PRO A 26 -10.43 0.24 -5.72
C PRO A 26 -10.37 -0.32 -4.29
N LEU A 27 -9.16 -0.42 -3.77
CA LEU A 27 -8.84 -0.75 -2.40
C LEU A 27 -8.31 0.50 -1.72
N THR A 28 -8.79 0.73 -0.50
CA THR A 28 -8.47 1.90 0.30
C THR A 28 -7.65 1.48 1.53
N GLU A 29 -7.34 2.46 2.37
CA GLU A 29 -6.70 2.22 3.66
C GLU A 29 -7.56 1.34 4.59
N GLU A 30 -8.89 1.37 4.45
CA GLU A 30 -9.80 0.54 5.27
C GLU A 30 -9.62 -0.95 4.99
N GLU A 31 -9.33 -1.32 3.75
CA GLU A 31 -9.00 -2.69 3.37
C GLU A 31 -7.55 -3.06 3.66
N CYS A 32 -6.68 -2.12 4.09
CA CYS A 32 -5.28 -2.40 4.35
C CYS A 32 -5.09 -3.08 5.72
N MET A 33 -4.92 -4.40 5.71
CA MET A 33 -4.81 -5.19 6.93
C MET A 33 -3.37 -5.27 7.47
N LEU A 34 -2.37 -5.09 6.61
CA LEU A 34 -0.97 -5.22 7.01
C LEU A 34 -0.06 -4.27 6.23
N VAL A 35 0.81 -3.58 6.99
CA VAL A 35 1.91 -2.80 6.45
C VAL A 35 3.21 -3.35 7.04
N TYR A 36 4.11 -3.79 6.17
CA TYR A 36 5.43 -4.30 6.54
C TYR A 36 6.55 -3.46 5.95
N GLN A 37 7.32 -2.83 6.84
CA GLN A 37 8.46 -1.98 6.51
C GLN A 37 9.77 -2.78 6.57
N THR A 38 10.59 -2.60 5.55
CA THR A 38 11.97 -3.13 5.49
C THR A 38 12.93 -2.00 5.14
N GLU A 39 14.24 -2.24 5.21
CA GLU A 39 15.25 -1.30 4.69
C GLU A 39 15.08 -1.05 3.17
N TYR A 40 14.57 -2.04 2.43
CA TYR A 40 14.37 -1.98 0.97
C TYR A 40 13.06 -1.33 0.52
N GLY A 41 12.17 -0.94 1.44
CA GLY A 41 10.85 -0.41 1.11
C GLY A 41 9.72 -0.99 1.95
N GLN A 42 8.49 -0.76 1.49
CA GLN A 42 7.25 -1.06 2.16
C GLN A 42 6.41 -2.06 1.36
N ARG A 43 5.79 -3.01 2.07
CA ARG A 43 4.82 -3.96 1.52
C ARG A 43 3.49 -3.74 2.22
N ARG A 44 2.41 -3.69 1.45
CA ARG A 44 1.06 -3.48 1.97
C ARG A 44 0.18 -4.61 1.49
N ALA A 45 -0.56 -5.26 2.40
CA ALA A 45 -1.54 -6.27 2.06
C ALA A 45 -2.95 -5.72 2.33
N TYR A 46 -3.82 -5.86 1.33
CA TYR A 46 -5.19 -5.40 1.36
C TYR A 46 -6.13 -6.59 1.23
N GLU A 47 -7.14 -6.66 2.08
CA GLU A 47 -8.19 -7.68 2.00
C GLU A 47 -9.46 -7.05 1.45
N CYS A 48 -9.84 -7.46 0.25
CA CYS A 48 -11.09 -7.03 -0.36
C CYS A 48 -12.28 -7.76 0.26
N HIS A 49 -13.45 -7.12 0.28
CA HIS A 49 -14.72 -7.79 0.67
C HIS A 49 -15.08 -9.01 -0.19
N CYS A 50 -14.50 -9.17 -1.39
CA CYS A 50 -14.66 -10.39 -2.19
C CYS A 50 -13.80 -11.57 -1.69
N GLY A 51 -12.97 -11.35 -0.67
CA GLY A 51 -12.04 -12.32 -0.06
C GLY A 51 -10.66 -12.38 -0.71
N THR A 52 -10.40 -11.63 -1.80
CA THR A 52 -9.09 -11.59 -2.44
C THR A 52 -8.13 -10.67 -1.68
N VAL A 53 -6.90 -11.15 -1.49
CA VAL A 53 -5.80 -10.36 -0.91
C VAL A 53 -4.90 -9.84 -2.03
N THR A 54 -4.76 -8.52 -2.12
CA THR A 54 -3.83 -7.83 -3.04
C THR A 54 -2.61 -7.35 -2.24
N VAL A 55 -1.40 -7.54 -2.75
CA VAL A 55 -0.17 -7.04 -2.11
C VAL A 55 0.53 -6.02 -3.02
N THR A 56 0.77 -4.81 -2.52
CA THR A 56 1.57 -3.80 -3.22
C THR A 56 2.94 -3.62 -2.58
N VAL A 57 3.92 -3.25 -3.39
CA VAL A 57 5.31 -3.02 -2.97
C VAL A 57 5.76 -1.62 -3.40
N GLY A 58 6.04 -0.77 -2.41
CA GLY A 58 6.72 0.50 -2.62
C GLY A 58 8.22 0.35 -2.31
N ARG A 59 9.10 0.77 -3.23
CA ARG A 59 10.55 0.79 -2.98
C ARG A 59 10.96 2.15 -2.39
N ARG A 60 12.03 2.16 -1.59
CA ARG A 60 12.73 3.40 -1.24
C ARG A 60 13.77 3.68 -2.33
N GLU A 61 13.85 4.93 -2.77
CA GLU A 61 14.87 5.41 -3.73
C GLU A 61 16.26 5.49 -3.10
#